data_AF-A0A2T6E2F2-F1
#
_entry.id   AF-A0A2T6E2F2-F1
#
_cell.length_a   1.000
_cell.length_b   1.000
_cell.length_c   1.000
_cell.angle_alpha   90.00
_cell.angle_beta   90.00
_cell.angle_gamma   90.00
#
_symmetry.space_group_name_H-M   'P 1'
#
loop_
_entity.id
_entity.type
_entity.pdbx_description
1 polymer ?
#
loop_
_entity_poly.entity_id
_entity_poly.type
_entity_poly.pdbx_seq_one_letter_code
_entity_poly.pdbx_strand_id
1 'polypeptide(L)'
;MKSRCLVILLSIVCAVGAGCFHRTKTNTAIAADVEETFKQRWIAKRMGELQASGVSDGREARRQATEEFRQKYEFIGASKTPDPIAGRP
;
A
#
# COMPACT_ATOMS: atom_id res chain seq x y z
N MET A 1 -18.33 7.24 29.74
CA MET A 1 -19.08 7.31 28.46
C MET A 1 -18.15 7.69 27.30
N LYS A 2 -17.08 6.92 27.03
CA LYS A 2 -16.04 7.27 26.04
C LYS A 2 -15.77 6.17 25.01
N SER A 3 -16.04 4.90 25.34
CA SER A 3 -15.90 3.77 24.40
C SER A 3 -17.00 3.67 23.34
N ARG A 4 -18.18 4.26 23.56
CA ARG A 4 -19.29 4.18 22.60
C ARG A 4 -19.11 5.11 21.40
N CYS A 5 -18.41 6.23 21.55
CA CYS A 5 -18.11 7.14 20.45
C CYS A 5 -17.01 6.61 19.53
N LEU A 6 -16.06 5.86 20.09
CA LEU A 6 -14.92 5.32 19.34
C LEU A 6 -15.35 4.22 18.36
N VAL A 7 -16.39 3.45 18.69
CA VAL A 7 -16.97 2.42 17.81
C VAL A 7 -17.71 3.05 16.63
N ILE A 8 -18.34 4.22 16.82
CA ILE A 8 -19.09 4.92 15.76
C ILE A 8 -18.15 5.60 14.75
N LEU A 9 -16.98 6.06 15.18
CA LEU A 9 -15.97 6.63 14.28
C LEU A 9 -15.31 5.56 13.38
N LEU A 10 -15.27 4.30 13.81
CA LEU A 10 -14.63 3.21 13.06
C LEU A 10 -15.51 2.67 11.92
N SER A 11 -16.84 2.78 12.02
CA SER A 11 -17.77 2.22 11.04
C SER A 11 -17.97 3.06 9.77
N ILE A 12 -17.57 4.33 9.77
CA ILE A 12 -17.74 5.23 8.60
C ILE A 12 -16.72 4.94 7.48
N VAL A 13 -15.60 4.28 7.79
CA VAL A 13 -14.52 4.06 6.80
C VAL A 13 -14.85 2.97 5.77
N CYS A 14 -15.83 2.09 6.02
CA CYS A 14 -16.11 0.94 5.15
C CYS A 14 -17.17 1.19 4.05
N ALA A 15 -17.77 2.38 3.94
CA ALA A 15 -18.93 2.61 3.07
C ALA A 15 -18.63 3.14 1.66
N VAL A 16 -17.39 3.07 1.17
CA VAL A 16 -17.02 3.54 -0.18
C VAL A 16 -16.42 2.40 -0.99
N GLY A 17 -17.26 1.53 -1.54
CA GLY A 17 -16.76 0.37 -2.32
C GLY A 17 -17.75 -0.33 -3.24
N ALA A 18 -18.97 0.18 -3.43
CA ALA A 18 -19.95 -0.43 -4.34
C ALA A 18 -20.17 0.46 -5.58
N GLY A 19 -19.17 0.53 -6.45
CA GLY A 19 -19.31 1.05 -7.80
C GLY A 19 -19.27 -0.11 -8.80
N CYS A 20 -20.38 -0.35 -9.50
CA CYS A 20 -20.49 -1.38 -10.54
C CYS A 20 -19.42 -1.17 -11.63
N PHE A 21 -18.41 -2.05 -11.67
CA PHE A 21 -17.35 -2.05 -12.67
C PHE A 21 -17.91 -2.42 -14.05
N HIS A 22 -18.32 -1.40 -14.82
CA HIS A 22 -18.33 -1.52 -16.28
C HIS A 22 -16.87 -1.67 -16.73
N ARG A 23 -16.59 -2.63 -17.62
CA ARG A 23 -15.25 -2.89 -18.15
C ARG A 23 -14.77 -1.72 -19.03
N THR A 24 -14.25 -0.68 -18.39
CA THR A 24 -13.46 0.36 -19.05
C THR A 24 -12.06 -0.16 -19.32
N LYS A 25 -11.58 0.04 -20.55
CA LYS A 25 -10.20 -0.22 -20.99
C LYS A 25 -9.24 0.32 -19.93
N THR A 26 -8.48 -0.58 -19.30
CA THR A 26 -7.56 -0.27 -18.20
C THR A 26 -6.57 0.78 -18.69
N ASN A 27 -6.83 2.04 -18.38
CA ASN A 27 -5.97 3.14 -18.77
C ASN A 27 -4.78 3.09 -17.81
N THR A 28 -3.62 2.69 -18.31
CA THR A 28 -2.40 2.47 -17.51
C THR A 28 -2.00 3.72 -16.72
N ALA A 29 -2.36 4.91 -17.19
CA ALA A 29 -2.16 6.15 -16.45
C ALA A 29 -2.97 6.17 -15.14
N ILE A 30 -4.23 5.72 -15.17
CA ILE A 30 -5.07 5.65 -13.96
C ILE A 30 -4.55 4.58 -12.99
N ALA A 31 -3.99 3.49 -13.50
CA ALA A 31 -3.36 2.46 -12.66
C ALA A 31 -2.14 3.02 -11.90
N ALA A 32 -1.29 3.80 -12.58
CA ALA A 32 -0.13 4.43 -11.96
C ALA A 32 -0.52 5.45 -10.88
N ASP A 33 -1.53 6.29 -11.14
CA ASP A 33 -2.02 7.28 -10.17
C ASP A 33 -2.58 6.63 -8.91
N VAL A 34 -3.29 5.50 -9.07
CA VAL A 34 -3.82 4.73 -7.94
C VAL A 34 -2.70 4.08 -7.14
N GLU A 35 -1.69 3.51 -7.81
CA GLU A 35 -0.53 2.91 -7.16
C GLU A 35 0.29 3.96 -6.38
N GLU A 36 0.50 5.15 -6.96
CA GLU A 36 1.19 6.23 -6.27
C GLU A 36 0.41 6.73 -5.06
N THR A 37 -0.90 6.97 -5.21
CA THR A 37 -1.76 7.38 -4.11
C THR A 37 -1.80 6.33 -3.00
N PHE A 38 -1.86 5.06 -3.37
CA PHE A 38 -1.79 3.94 -2.43
C PHE A 38 -0.46 3.94 -1.67
N LYS A 39 0.67 4.04 -2.37
CA LYS A 39 2.01 4.10 -1.76
C LYS A 39 2.11 5.25 -0.77
N GLN A 40 1.69 6.45 -1.15
CA GLN A 40 1.72 7.63 -0.28
C GLN A 40 0.89 7.44 0.99
N ARG A 41 -0.37 6.98 0.86
CA ARG A 41 -1.27 6.75 1.99
C ARG A 41 -0.77 5.63 2.91
N TRP A 42 -0.23 4.56 2.33
CA TRP A 42 0.32 3.45 3.09
C TRP A 42 1.53 3.89 3.92
N ILE A 43 2.47 4.62 3.31
CA ILE A 43 3.67 5.14 3.99
C ILE A 43 3.25 6.09 5.12
N ALA A 44 2.34 7.01 4.86
CA ALA A 44 1.86 7.96 5.88
C ALA A 44 1.24 7.23 7.09
N LYS A 45 0.39 6.22 6.85
CA LYS A 45 -0.19 5.39 7.92
C LYS A 45 0.92 4.69 8.70
N ARG A 46 1.87 4.07 8.01
CA ARG A 46 2.93 3.27 8.64
C ARG A 46 3.87 4.14 9.46
N MET A 47 4.19 5.34 8.99
CA MET A 47 4.94 6.32 9.78
C MET A 47 4.23 6.67 11.09
N GLY A 48 2.89 6.78 11.09
CA GLY A 48 2.11 7.01 12.31
C GLY A 48 2.21 5.85 13.29
N GLU A 49 2.15 4.61 12.79
CA GLU A 49 2.33 3.40 13.61
C GLU A 49 3.74 3.30 14.21
N LEU A 50 4.77 3.64 13.43
CA LEU A 50 6.16 3.64 13.89
C LEU A 50 6.41 4.70 14.97
N GLN A 51 5.84 5.90 14.80
CA GLN A 51 5.90 6.95 15.81
C GLN A 51 5.17 6.55 17.10
N ALA A 52 3.99 5.94 16.99
CA ALA A 52 3.28 5.38 18.14
C ALA A 52 4.06 4.25 18.83
N SER A 53 4.94 3.56 18.10
CA SER A 53 5.80 2.49 18.62
C SER A 53 7.13 3.01 19.20
N GLY A 54 7.36 4.33 19.19
CA GLY A 54 8.53 4.95 19.81
C GLY A 54 9.60 5.48 18.83
N VAL A 55 9.40 5.39 17.52
CA VAL A 55 10.31 6.02 16.54
C VAL A 55 10.02 7.53 16.48
N SER A 56 10.76 8.31 17.26
CA SER A 56 10.55 9.77 17.39
C SER A 56 11.08 10.58 16.22
N ASP A 57 12.08 10.07 15.47
CA ASP A 57 12.58 10.72 14.26
C ASP A 57 11.67 10.41 13.05
N GLY A 58 10.96 11.43 12.57
CA GLY A 58 10.10 11.32 11.39
C GLY A 58 10.84 10.93 10.11
N ARG A 59 12.13 11.27 9.98
CA ARG A 59 12.96 10.84 8.84
C ARG A 59 13.23 9.35 8.89
N GLU A 60 13.55 8.82 10.07
CA GLU A 60 13.76 7.40 10.27
C GLU A 60 12.46 6.61 10.06
N ALA A 61 11.33 7.08 10.61
CA ALA A 61 10.03 6.46 10.41
C ALA A 61 9.65 6.41 8.91
N ARG A 62 9.93 7.47 8.14
CA ARG A 62 9.69 7.49 6.70
C ARG A 62 10.57 6.50 5.95
N ARG A 63 11.85 6.41 6.32
CA ARG A 63 12.79 5.45 5.72
C ARG A 63 12.33 4.02 5.96
N GLN A 64 11.99 3.68 7.21
CA GLN A 64 11.49 2.35 7.58
C GLN A 64 10.19 2.01 6.84
N ALA A 65 9.20 2.91 6.85
CA ALA A 65 7.96 2.71 6.12
C ALA A 65 8.19 2.51 4.60
N THR A 66 9.10 3.25 3.98
CA THR A 66 9.39 3.09 2.55
C THR A 66 10.01 1.72 2.24
N GLU A 67 10.93 1.27 3.09
CA GLU A 67 11.60 -0.03 2.94
C GLU A 67 10.62 -1.19 3.18
N GLU A 68 9.76 -1.09 4.19
CA GLU A 68 8.70 -2.09 4.42
C GLU A 68 7.72 -2.16 3.25
N PHE A 69 7.35 -1.02 2.66
CA PHE A 69 6.49 -0.98 1.48
C PHE A 69 7.13 -1.73 0.32
N ARG A 70 8.41 -1.46 0.06
CA ARG A 70 9.20 -2.13 -0.97
C ARG A 70 9.24 -3.63 -0.76
N GLN A 71 9.58 -4.10 0.43
CA GLN A 71 9.65 -5.53 0.74
C GLN A 71 8.30 -6.24 0.53
N LYS A 72 7.20 -5.56 0.85
CA LYS A 72 5.86 -6.13 0.79
C LYS A 72 5.24 -6.10 -0.61
N TYR A 73 5.54 -5.09 -1.42
CA TYR A 73 4.84 -4.83 -2.69
C TYR A 73 5.73 -4.83 -3.94
N GLU A 74 7.04 -4.55 -3.84
CA GLU A 74 7.93 -4.59 -5.03
C GLU A 74 8.34 -6.02 -5.43
N PHE A 75 8.13 -7.04 -4.58
CA PHE A 75 8.44 -8.43 -4.91
C PHE A 75 7.56 -9.00 -6.05
N ILE A 76 6.44 -8.35 -6.38
CA ILE A 76 5.53 -8.78 -7.46
C ILE A 76 6.08 -8.42 -8.86
N GLY A 77 7.09 -7.55 -8.96
CA GLY A 77 7.73 -7.20 -10.24
C GLY A 77 8.97 -8.02 -10.60
N ALA A 78 9.55 -8.76 -9.64
CA ALA A 78 10.84 -9.44 -9.80
C ALA A 78 10.73 -10.91 -10.27
N SER A 79 9.53 -11.46 -10.43
CA SER A 79 9.30 -12.84 -10.86
C SER A 79 9.35 -13.01 -12.39
N LYS A 80 10.38 -12.44 -13.05
CA LYS A 80 10.72 -12.81 -14.42
C LYS A 80 12.23 -12.83 -14.62
N THR A 81 12.87 -13.86 -14.08
CA THR A 81 14.08 -14.40 -14.71
C THR A 81 13.65 -15.69 -15.40
N PRO A 82 13.61 -15.76 -16.75
CA PRO A 82 13.33 -16.99 -17.47
C PRO A 82 14.44 -18.01 -17.21
N ASP A 83 14.04 -19.28 -17.05
CA ASP A 83 14.94 -20.43 -16.87
C ASP A 83 16.09 -20.41 -17.90
N PRO A 84 17.35 -20.32 -17.46
CA PRO A 84 18.47 -20.28 -18.39
C PRO A 84 18.94 -21.69 -18.77
N ILE A 85 18.07 -22.64 -19.12
CA ILE A 85 18.50 -23.95 -19.66
C ILE A 85 17.52 -24.46 -20.73
N ALA A 86 17.42 -23.73 -21.84
CA ALA A 86 16.97 -24.27 -23.12
C ALA A 86 18.10 -24.07 -24.15
N GLY A 87 19.24 -24.70 -23.86
CA GLY A 87 20.40 -24.75 -24.75
C GLY A 87 20.89 -26.19 -24.80
N ARG A 88 20.20 -27.05 -25.55
CA ARG A 88 20.73 -28.35 -25.95
C ARG A 88 21.10 -28.24 -27.44
N PRO A 89 22.35 -28.54 -27.84
CA PRO A 89 22.67 -28.85 -29.24
C PRO A 89 22.08 -30.20 -29.66
#